data_AF-A0A970UH40-F1
#
_entry.id   AF-A0A970UH40-F1
#
_cell.length_a   1.000
_cell.length_b   1.000
_cell.length_c   1.000
_cell.angle_alpha   90.00
_cell.angle_beta   90.00
_cell.angle_gamma   90.00
#
_symmetry.space_group_name_H-M   'P 1'
#
loop_
_entity.id
_entity.type
_entity.pdbx_description
1 polymer ?
#
loop_
_entity_poly.entity_id
_entity_poly.type
_entity_poly.pdbx_seq_one_letter_code
_entity_poly.pdbx_strand_id
1 'polypeptide(L)'
;TVKIPSIDRPAIQQNVEQTVLPAGLRKELTVASIVTDNTAVSVERELRRRNIPIHVKRMVHWTLVANEQSNETAFETAYERACSSGILFNPNKEYPIEPIIEPGGHAFVVKANLTEDSKGERALRVLHEIFKIDAFSMVEHAILWILQPDCTYTANSEVLIEQAVSTHIFNNPFSQRRIEYV
;
A
#
# COMPACT_ATOMS: atom_id res chain seq x y z
N THR A 1 -2.55 21.32 -51.72
CA THR A 1 -2.77 20.19 -50.79
C THR A 1 -1.71 20.25 -49.71
N VAL A 2 -2.05 20.75 -48.53
CA VAL A 2 -1.11 20.95 -47.41
C VAL A 2 -0.99 19.63 -46.63
N LYS A 3 0.23 19.12 -46.50
CA LYS A 3 0.58 17.91 -45.74
C LYS A 3 0.68 18.27 -44.25
N ILE A 4 -0.14 17.66 -43.41
CA ILE A 4 -0.07 17.80 -41.94
C ILE A 4 1.03 16.84 -41.45
N PRO A 5 1.98 17.26 -40.58
CA PRO A 5 2.95 16.35 -40.00
C PRO A 5 2.31 15.49 -38.90
N SER A 6 2.67 14.20 -38.84
CA SER A 6 2.26 13.31 -37.77
C SER A 6 2.92 13.73 -36.45
N ILE A 7 2.09 13.95 -35.44
CA ILE A 7 2.55 14.19 -34.06
C ILE A 7 2.95 12.83 -33.49
N ASP A 8 4.26 12.59 -33.38
CA ASP A 8 4.81 11.50 -32.58
C ASP A 8 4.42 11.74 -31.11
N ARG A 9 3.67 10.80 -30.53
CA ARG A 9 3.45 10.76 -29.08
C ARG A 9 4.76 10.32 -28.43
N PRO A 10 5.31 11.06 -27.45
CA PRO A 10 6.45 10.55 -26.71
C PRO A 10 6.01 9.29 -25.96
N ALA A 11 6.76 8.21 -26.14
CA ALA A 11 6.62 7.00 -25.35
C ALA A 11 6.81 7.38 -23.88
N ILE A 12 5.78 7.15 -23.07
CA ILE A 12 5.89 7.24 -21.61
C ILE A 12 6.77 6.06 -21.21
N GLN A 13 8.07 6.32 -21.06
CA GLN A 13 9.00 5.43 -20.39
C GLN A 13 8.52 5.30 -18.94
N GLN A 14 7.93 4.15 -18.63
CA GLN A 14 7.71 3.71 -17.27
C GLN A 14 9.08 3.46 -16.65
N ASN A 15 9.69 4.51 -16.10
CA ASN A 15 10.75 4.35 -15.11
C ASN A 15 10.08 3.74 -13.87
N VAL A 16 10.20 2.42 -13.74
CA VAL A 16 10.03 1.73 -12.47
C VAL A 16 11.21 2.16 -11.61
N GLU A 17 11.10 3.33 -10.97
CA GLU A 17 11.96 3.67 -9.84
C GLU A 17 11.62 2.70 -8.70
N GLN A 18 12.32 1.57 -8.67
CA GLN A 18 12.64 0.92 -7.41
C GLN A 18 13.51 1.89 -6.63
N THR A 19 12.88 2.81 -5.88
CA THR A 19 13.57 3.54 -4.83
C THR A 19 13.88 2.53 -3.73
N VAL A 20 15.03 1.87 -3.87
CA VAL A 20 15.68 1.14 -2.78
C VAL A 20 16.02 2.19 -1.72
N LEU A 21 15.16 2.30 -0.70
CA LEU A 21 15.46 3.08 0.50
C LEU A 21 16.78 2.54 1.10
N PRO A 22 17.69 3.40 1.60
CA PRO A 22 19.00 2.98 2.09
C PRO A 22 18.88 1.97 3.24
N ALA A 23 19.81 1.03 3.29
CA ALA A 23 19.81 -0.09 4.23
C ALA A 23 19.92 0.37 5.69
N GLY A 24 18.77 0.38 6.37
CA GLY A 24 18.59 0.44 7.81
C GLY A 24 17.57 -0.61 8.24
N LEU A 25 17.49 -0.92 9.54
CA LEU A 25 16.50 -1.85 10.07
C LEU A 25 15.08 -1.34 9.75
N ARG A 26 14.26 -2.21 9.16
CA ARG A 26 12.91 -1.88 8.71
C ARG A 26 11.94 -2.98 9.13
N LYS A 27 10.73 -2.58 9.50
CA LYS A 27 9.60 -3.49 9.69
C LYS A 27 8.39 -3.06 8.90
N GLU A 28 7.67 -4.05 8.41
CA GLU A 28 6.38 -3.89 7.77
C GLU A 28 5.30 -4.51 8.66
N LEU A 29 4.15 -3.85 8.71
CA LEU A 29 3.00 -4.29 9.49
C LEU A 29 1.74 -4.11 8.66
N THR A 30 1.14 -5.23 8.26
CA THR A 30 -0.17 -5.24 7.61
C THR A 30 -1.26 -5.44 8.64
N VAL A 31 -2.32 -4.63 8.55
CA VAL A 31 -3.41 -4.57 9.51
C VAL A 31 -4.74 -4.77 8.79
N ALA A 32 -5.49 -5.78 9.22
CA ALA A 32 -6.86 -6.02 8.78
C ALA A 32 -7.86 -5.46 9.79
N SER A 33 -9.05 -5.08 9.30
CA SER A 33 -10.17 -4.66 10.14
C SER A 33 -11.20 -5.78 10.29
N ILE A 34 -11.78 -5.90 11.48
CA ILE A 34 -12.94 -6.77 11.76
C ILE A 34 -14.21 -6.18 11.14
N VAL A 35 -14.27 -4.86 11.02
CA VAL A 35 -15.43 -4.14 10.47
C VAL A 35 -15.36 -4.18 8.94
N THR A 36 -16.52 -4.30 8.31
CA THR A 36 -16.63 -4.28 6.85
C THR A 36 -16.01 -3.02 6.26
N ASP A 37 -15.10 -3.21 5.30
CA ASP A 37 -14.51 -2.12 4.55
C ASP A 37 -15.46 -1.67 3.42
N ASN A 38 -16.25 -0.64 3.70
CA ASN A 38 -17.20 -0.08 2.73
C ASN A 38 -16.55 0.46 1.45
N THR A 39 -15.29 0.88 1.50
CA THR A 39 -14.62 1.36 0.29
C THR A 39 -14.21 0.19 -0.59
N ALA A 40 -13.66 -0.88 -0.03
CA ALA A 40 -13.34 -2.10 -0.78
C ALA A 40 -14.61 -2.66 -1.46
N VAL A 41 -15.72 -2.72 -0.71
CA VAL A 41 -17.03 -3.14 -1.24
C VAL A 41 -17.51 -2.24 -2.38
N SER A 42 -17.29 -0.92 -2.27
CA SER A 42 -17.69 0.03 -3.32
C SER A 42 -16.85 -0.11 -4.57
N VAL A 43 -15.53 -0.31 -4.42
CA VAL A 43 -14.59 -0.55 -5.53
C VAL A 43 -14.95 -1.84 -6.26
N GLU A 44 -15.16 -2.94 -5.51
CA GLU A 44 -15.58 -4.23 -6.07
C GLU A 44 -16.89 -4.11 -6.85
N ARG A 45 -17.89 -3.39 -6.30
CA ARG A 45 -19.16 -3.14 -6.99
C ARG A 45 -18.98 -2.40 -8.31
N GLU A 46 -18.12 -1.39 -8.34
CA GLU A 46 -17.86 -0.62 -9.55
C GLU A 46 -17.12 -1.44 -10.61
N LEU A 47 -16.15 -2.28 -10.21
CA LEU A 47 -15.48 -3.21 -11.13
C LEU A 47 -16.46 -4.21 -11.74
N ARG A 48 -17.35 -4.79 -10.93
CA ARG A 48 -18.41 -5.69 -11.43
C ARG A 48 -19.34 -5.00 -12.41
N ARG A 49 -19.71 -3.72 -12.17
CA ARG A 49 -20.53 -2.92 -13.10
C ARG A 49 -19.85 -2.70 -14.45
N ARG A 50 -18.51 -2.76 -14.50
CA ARG A 50 -17.69 -2.68 -15.71
C ARG A 50 -17.40 -4.05 -16.33
N ASN A 51 -18.07 -5.10 -15.87
CA ASN A 51 -17.84 -6.49 -16.28
C ASN A 51 -16.42 -7.00 -15.97
N ILE A 52 -15.81 -6.52 -14.88
CA ILE A 52 -14.52 -6.98 -14.37
C ILE A 52 -14.78 -7.76 -13.06
N PRO A 53 -14.99 -9.08 -13.10
CA PRO A 53 -15.33 -9.88 -11.93
C PRO A 53 -14.08 -10.18 -11.08
N ILE A 54 -13.78 -9.28 -10.15
CA ILE A 54 -12.65 -9.39 -9.21
C ILE A 54 -13.14 -9.11 -7.79
N HIS A 55 -12.70 -9.92 -6.84
CA HIS A 55 -12.82 -9.66 -5.41
C HIS A 55 -11.73 -8.72 -4.94
N VAL A 56 -12.10 -7.74 -4.11
CA VAL A 56 -11.18 -6.70 -3.65
C VAL A 56 -11.09 -6.72 -2.13
N LYS A 57 -9.88 -6.88 -1.61
CA LYS A 57 -9.58 -6.66 -0.20
C LYS A 57 -8.70 -5.42 -0.05
N ARG A 58 -8.96 -4.67 1.01
CA ARG A 58 -8.18 -3.49 1.39
C ARG A 58 -7.71 -3.64 2.83
N MET A 59 -6.42 -3.37 3.05
CA MET A 59 -5.79 -3.41 4.36
C MET A 59 -4.94 -2.16 4.56
N VAL A 60 -4.66 -1.82 5.81
CA VAL A 60 -3.68 -0.78 6.14
C VAL A 60 -2.31 -1.45 6.17
N HIS A 61 -1.31 -0.78 5.62
CA HIS A 61 0.07 -1.26 5.63
C HIS A 61 0.98 -0.16 6.18
N TRP A 62 1.72 -0.47 7.23
CA TRP A 62 2.69 0.42 7.85
C TRP A 62 4.10 -0.03 7.53
N THR A 63 4.98 0.93 7.26
CA THR A 63 6.43 0.72 7.20
C THR A 63 7.08 1.55 8.28
N LEU A 64 7.89 0.92 9.14
CA LEU A 64 8.68 1.59 10.17
C LEU A 64 10.15 1.41 9.84
N VAL A 65 10.91 2.51 9.87
CA VAL A 65 12.35 2.51 9.61
C VAL A 65 13.08 3.02 10.85
N ALA A 66 14.11 2.30 11.26
CA ALA A 66 14.95 2.67 12.39
C ALA A 66 15.70 3.97 12.11
N ASN A 67 16.01 4.73 13.16
CA ASN A 67 17.01 5.79 13.05
C ASN A 67 18.43 5.24 13.14
N GLU A 68 19.41 6.06 12.77
CA GLU A 68 20.82 5.67 12.70
C GLU A 68 21.42 5.25 14.04
N GLN A 69 20.83 5.73 15.16
CA GLN A 69 21.30 5.46 16.52
C GLN A 69 20.72 4.15 17.09
N SER A 70 19.68 3.59 16.46
CA SER A 70 18.99 2.40 16.96
C SER A 70 19.70 1.14 16.50
N ASN A 71 20.09 0.32 17.48
CA ASN A 71 20.48 -1.07 17.22
C ASN A 71 19.25 -1.97 17.09
N GLU A 72 19.47 -3.22 16.67
CA GLU A 72 18.42 -4.21 16.44
C GLU A 72 17.52 -4.43 17.66
N THR A 73 18.09 -4.65 18.84
CA THR A 73 17.31 -4.88 20.07
C THR A 73 16.47 -3.66 20.47
N ALA A 74 17.02 -2.45 20.34
CA ALA A 74 16.29 -1.21 20.64
C ALA A 74 15.15 -0.98 19.65
N PHE A 75 15.39 -1.25 18.35
CA PHE A 75 14.38 -1.16 17.31
C PHE A 75 13.25 -2.17 17.50
N GLU A 76 13.57 -3.41 17.87
CA GLU A 76 12.56 -4.45 18.17
C GLU A 76 11.69 -4.07 19.37
N THR A 77 12.32 -3.64 20.45
CA THR A 77 11.60 -3.18 21.64
C THR A 77 10.70 -1.98 21.32
N ALA A 78 11.19 -1.04 20.50
CA ALA A 78 10.41 0.10 20.06
C ALA A 78 9.22 -0.31 19.18
N TYR A 79 9.41 -1.27 18.27
CA TYR A 79 8.36 -1.82 17.42
C TYR A 79 7.24 -2.47 18.24
N GLU A 80 7.57 -3.31 19.22
CA GLU A 80 6.59 -3.93 20.11
C GLU A 80 5.79 -2.88 20.92
N ARG A 81 6.49 -1.86 21.42
CA ARG A 81 5.85 -0.73 22.11
C ARG A 81 4.94 0.07 21.17
N ALA A 82 5.33 0.28 19.92
CA ALA A 82 4.53 0.97 18.92
C ALA A 82 3.25 0.18 18.58
N CYS A 83 3.35 -1.14 18.40
CA CYS A 83 2.18 -2.00 18.23
C CYS A 83 1.23 -1.97 19.43
N SER A 84 1.78 -1.94 20.65
CA SER A 84 0.99 -1.89 21.88
C SER A 84 0.37 -0.52 22.18
N SER A 85 0.87 0.55 21.54
CA SER A 85 0.43 1.94 21.78
C SER A 85 -0.99 2.24 21.29
N GLY A 86 -1.53 1.42 20.38
CA GLY A 86 -2.80 1.69 19.69
C GLY A 86 -2.74 2.76 18.60
N ILE A 87 -1.53 3.28 18.27
CA ILE A 87 -1.34 4.32 17.25
C ILE A 87 -1.34 3.75 15.83
N LEU A 88 -0.71 2.59 15.64
CA LEU A 88 -0.64 1.93 14.33
C LEU A 88 -1.97 1.25 13.98
N PHE A 89 -2.66 0.70 14.97
CA PHE A 89 -3.96 0.06 14.80
C PHE A 89 -4.71 0.04 16.12
N ASN A 90 -6.04 -0.02 16.06
CA ASN A 90 -6.87 -0.19 17.24
C ASN A 90 -7.10 -1.69 17.51
N PRO A 91 -6.54 -2.28 18.59
CA PRO A 91 -6.66 -3.71 18.86
C PRO A 91 -8.10 -4.20 19.09
N ASN A 92 -9.05 -3.31 19.36
CA ASN A 92 -10.48 -3.67 19.49
C ASN A 92 -11.20 -3.83 18.14
N LYS A 93 -10.63 -3.31 17.05
CA LYS A 93 -11.29 -3.26 15.73
C LYS A 93 -10.40 -3.77 14.60
N GLU A 94 -9.11 -3.91 14.85
CA GLU A 94 -8.07 -4.15 13.86
C GLU A 94 -7.00 -5.07 14.46
N TYR A 95 -6.36 -5.86 13.60
CA TYR A 95 -5.36 -6.83 14.03
C TYR A 95 -4.25 -7.00 12.97
N PRO A 96 -3.00 -7.25 13.41
CA PRO A 96 -1.90 -7.62 12.53
C PRO A 96 -2.18 -8.93 11.80
N ILE A 97 -1.83 -9.00 10.52
CA ILE A 97 -1.96 -10.21 9.73
C ILE A 97 -0.89 -10.26 8.63
N GLU A 98 -0.49 -11.48 8.24
CA GLU A 98 0.23 -11.70 6.99
C GLU A 98 -0.78 -11.82 5.84
N PRO A 99 -0.75 -10.92 4.84
CA PRO A 99 -1.71 -10.96 3.74
C PRO A 99 -1.50 -12.22 2.90
N ILE A 100 -2.60 -12.94 2.66
CA ILE A 100 -2.60 -14.13 1.81
C ILE A 100 -3.02 -13.72 0.41
N ILE A 101 -2.16 -13.98 -0.56
CA ILE A 101 -2.42 -13.78 -2.00
C ILE A 101 -2.58 -15.16 -2.61
N GLU A 102 -3.78 -15.45 -3.11
CA GLU A 102 -4.06 -16.74 -3.73
C GLU A 102 -3.47 -16.80 -5.15
N PRO A 103 -3.25 -17.99 -5.72
CA PRO A 103 -2.76 -18.12 -7.09
C PRO A 103 -3.61 -17.34 -8.10
N GLY A 104 -2.95 -16.56 -8.96
CA GLY A 104 -3.61 -15.66 -9.91
C GLY A 104 -4.16 -14.37 -9.30
N GLY A 105 -4.00 -14.18 -7.99
CA GLY A 105 -4.24 -12.92 -7.30
C GLY A 105 -3.08 -11.95 -7.47
N HIS A 106 -3.35 -10.67 -7.22
CA HIS A 106 -2.39 -9.59 -7.38
C HIS A 106 -2.50 -8.60 -6.22
N ALA A 107 -1.37 -8.17 -5.68
CA ALA A 107 -1.35 -7.24 -4.56
C ALA A 107 -0.39 -6.09 -4.81
N PHE A 108 -0.78 -4.91 -4.36
CA PHE A 108 0.07 -3.72 -4.43
C PHE A 108 -0.24 -2.76 -3.30
N VAL A 109 0.78 -2.03 -2.91
CA VAL A 109 0.72 -0.97 -1.90
C VAL A 109 0.56 0.37 -2.59
N VAL A 110 -0.43 1.15 -2.17
CA VAL A 110 -0.63 2.54 -2.57
C VAL A 110 -0.22 3.43 -1.41
N LYS A 111 0.83 4.21 -1.62
CA LYS A 111 1.34 5.17 -0.64
C LYS A 111 1.24 6.59 -1.19
N ALA A 112 1.14 7.56 -0.29
CA ALA A 112 1.26 8.96 -0.66
C ALA A 112 2.67 9.25 -1.21
N ASN A 113 2.82 10.36 -1.93
CA ASN A 113 4.16 10.88 -2.18
C ASN A 113 4.86 11.20 -0.84
N LEU A 114 6.19 11.11 -0.81
CA LEU A 114 6.96 11.10 0.45
C LEU A 114 6.66 12.32 1.34
N THR A 115 6.34 13.47 0.74
CA THR A 115 6.06 14.72 1.44
C THR A 115 4.58 14.92 1.79
N GLU A 116 3.71 13.95 1.49
CA GLU A 116 2.25 14.07 1.61
C GLU A 116 1.66 13.03 2.59
N ASP A 117 2.49 12.17 3.20
CA ASP A 117 2.03 11.17 4.16
C ASP A 117 1.79 11.75 5.57
N SER A 118 0.74 12.57 5.67
CA SER A 118 0.31 13.16 6.94
C SER A 118 -0.06 12.13 8.02
N LYS A 119 -0.47 10.91 7.64
CA LYS A 119 -0.82 9.85 8.60
C LYS A 119 0.44 9.24 9.21
N GLY A 120 1.41 8.90 8.36
CA GLY A 120 2.73 8.43 8.79
C GLY A 120 3.44 9.45 9.68
N GLU A 121 3.50 10.72 9.25
CA GLU A 121 4.11 11.81 10.03
C GLU A 121 3.43 12.00 11.39
N ARG A 122 2.09 11.97 11.44
CA ARG A 122 1.35 12.07 12.69
C ARG A 122 1.67 10.89 13.61
N ALA A 123 1.69 9.67 13.09
CA ALA A 123 2.01 8.48 13.86
C ALA A 123 3.42 8.58 14.46
N LEU A 124 4.43 8.93 13.64
CA LEU A 124 5.80 9.15 14.09
C LEU A 124 5.87 10.19 15.21
N ARG A 125 5.23 11.35 15.04
CA ARG A 125 5.22 12.41 16.05
C ARG A 125 4.60 11.96 17.36
N VAL A 126 3.48 11.24 17.32
CA VAL A 126 2.81 10.77 18.53
C VAL A 126 3.66 9.71 19.25
N LEU A 127 4.25 8.77 18.51
CA LEU A 127 5.15 7.76 19.08
C LEU A 127 6.36 8.40 19.79
N HIS A 128 6.95 9.41 19.18
CA HIS A 128 8.04 10.19 19.76
C HIS A 128 7.59 11.04 20.96
N GLU A 129 6.65 11.97 20.75
CA GLU A 129 6.31 12.99 21.75
C GLU A 129 5.53 12.45 22.95
N ILE A 130 4.60 11.52 22.73
CA ILE A 130 3.70 11.00 23.78
C ILE A 130 4.23 9.70 24.37
N PHE A 131 4.61 8.74 23.51
CA PHE A 131 5.05 7.43 23.97
C PHE A 131 6.55 7.34 24.26
N LYS A 132 7.33 8.39 23.94
CA LYS A 132 8.79 8.43 24.14
C LYS A 132 9.48 7.22 23.48
N ILE A 133 9.13 6.99 22.22
CA ILE A 133 9.70 5.95 21.37
C ILE A 133 10.52 6.65 20.28
N ASP A 134 11.81 6.83 20.58
CA ASP A 134 12.71 7.65 19.75
C ASP A 134 13.62 6.76 18.89
N ALA A 135 13.11 5.62 18.42
CA ALA A 135 13.86 4.64 17.64
C ALA A 135 13.59 4.69 16.13
N PHE A 136 12.60 5.47 15.71
CA PHE A 136 12.15 5.53 14.32
C PHE A 136 12.61 6.82 13.65
N SER A 137 13.18 6.71 12.45
CA SER A 137 13.42 7.84 11.56
C SER A 137 12.20 8.15 10.68
N MET A 138 11.41 7.12 10.37
CA MET A 138 10.27 7.22 9.48
C MET A 138 9.18 6.20 9.86
N VAL A 139 7.94 6.63 9.78
CA VAL A 139 6.75 5.77 9.79
C VAL A 139 5.93 6.15 8.56
N GLU A 140 5.75 5.22 7.64
CA GLU A 140 4.91 5.41 6.45
C GLU A 140 3.58 4.67 6.62
N HIS A 141 2.49 5.36 6.28
CA HIS A 141 1.15 4.80 6.13
C HIS A 141 0.86 4.55 4.64
N ALA A 142 0.42 3.35 4.33
CA ALA A 142 -0.03 2.98 3.01
C ALA A 142 -1.28 2.11 3.05
N ILE A 143 -1.89 1.91 1.88
CA ILE A 143 -3.03 1.02 1.68
C ILE A 143 -2.58 -0.16 0.84
N LEU A 144 -2.74 -1.36 1.37
CA LEU A 144 -2.55 -2.60 0.62
C LEU A 144 -3.88 -2.97 -0.05
N TRP A 145 -3.85 -3.11 -1.37
CA TRP A 145 -4.93 -3.67 -2.15
C TRP A 145 -4.57 -5.08 -2.58
N ILE A 146 -5.49 -6.02 -2.39
CA ILE A 146 -5.37 -7.40 -2.86
C ILE A 146 -6.56 -7.67 -3.77
N LEU A 147 -6.25 -8.08 -5.01
CA LEU A 147 -7.20 -8.37 -6.06
C LEU A 147 -7.20 -9.87 -6.31
N GLN A 148 -8.38 -10.47 -6.27
CA GLN A 148 -8.56 -11.89 -6.57
C GLN A 148 -9.59 -12.05 -7.70
N PRO A 149 -9.16 -12.42 -8.92
CA PRO A 149 -10.07 -12.68 -10.02
C PRO A 149 -11.00 -13.85 -9.75
N ASP A 150 -12.27 -13.71 -10.14
CA ASP A 150 -13.29 -14.77 -10.06
C ASP A 150 -13.21 -15.68 -11.31
N CYS A 151 -12.02 -16.26 -11.53
CA CYS A 151 -11.79 -17.16 -12.66
C CYS A 151 -10.77 -18.25 -12.31
N THR A 152 -11.00 -19.45 -12.86
CA THR A 152 -10.16 -20.64 -12.61
C THR A 152 -8.90 -20.69 -13.49
N TYR A 153 -8.85 -19.91 -14.58
CA TYR A 153 -7.74 -19.92 -15.54
C TYR A 153 -6.82 -18.71 -15.33
N THR A 154 -5.52 -18.98 -15.13
CA THR A 154 -4.50 -17.95 -14.84
C THR A 154 -4.28 -16.95 -15.98
N ALA A 155 -4.34 -17.40 -17.24
CA ALA A 155 -4.20 -16.48 -18.38
C ALA A 155 -5.32 -15.41 -18.44
N ASN A 156 -6.51 -15.76 -17.96
CA ASN A 156 -7.63 -14.82 -17.90
C ASN A 156 -7.56 -13.95 -16.63
N SER A 157 -6.91 -14.42 -15.57
CA SER A 157 -6.78 -13.68 -14.31
C SER A 157 -5.88 -12.45 -14.48
N GLU A 158 -4.76 -12.59 -15.18
CA GLU A 158 -3.84 -11.48 -15.49
C GLU A 158 -4.54 -10.36 -16.29
N VAL A 159 -5.27 -10.72 -17.34
CA VAL A 159 -6.03 -9.75 -18.16
C VAL A 159 -7.05 -8.98 -17.31
N LEU A 160 -7.77 -9.68 -16.42
CA LEU A 160 -8.73 -9.03 -15.52
C LEU A 160 -8.04 -8.07 -14.55
N ILE A 161 -6.90 -8.46 -13.96
CA ILE A 161 -6.10 -7.62 -13.08
C ILE A 161 -5.64 -6.36 -13.81
N GLU A 162 -5.07 -6.50 -15.02
CA GLU A 162 -4.63 -5.37 -15.83
C GLU A 162 -5.78 -4.41 -16.14
N GLN A 163 -6.94 -4.96 -16.53
CA GLN A 163 -8.15 -4.16 -16.76
C GLN A 163 -8.54 -3.39 -15.50
N ALA A 164 -8.56 -4.04 -14.33
CA ALA A 164 -8.90 -3.38 -13.07
C ALA A 164 -7.92 -2.26 -12.71
N VAL A 165 -6.61 -2.53 -12.80
CA VAL A 165 -5.56 -1.56 -12.49
C VAL A 165 -5.61 -0.34 -13.43
N SER A 166 -5.95 -0.56 -14.72
CA SER A 166 -6.10 0.50 -15.72
C SER A 166 -7.25 1.47 -15.45
N THR A 167 -8.20 1.11 -14.57
CA THR A 167 -9.33 1.99 -14.22
C THR A 167 -8.94 3.20 -13.37
N HIS A 168 -7.73 3.22 -12.81
CA HIS A 168 -7.25 4.21 -11.85
C HIS A 168 -8.14 4.36 -10.59
N ILE A 169 -8.97 3.36 -10.28
CA ILE A 169 -9.87 3.42 -9.11
C ILE A 169 -9.12 3.25 -7.77
N PHE A 170 -7.95 2.61 -7.81
CA PHE A 170 -7.20 2.22 -6.60
C PHE A 170 -6.26 3.31 -6.08
N ASN A 171 -5.84 4.23 -6.95
CA ASN A 171 -4.93 5.31 -6.59
C ASN A 171 -5.11 6.54 -7.50
N ASN A 172 -4.89 7.72 -6.93
CA ASN A 172 -4.73 8.94 -7.70
C ASN A 172 -3.31 9.00 -8.28
N PRO A 173 -3.11 8.96 -9.62
CA PRO A 173 -1.79 8.92 -10.23
C PRO A 173 -0.94 10.19 -9.98
N PHE A 174 -1.56 11.31 -9.58
CA PHE A 174 -0.83 12.57 -9.36
C PHE A 174 -0.32 12.74 -7.93
N SER A 175 -0.92 12.06 -6.95
CA SER A 175 -0.61 12.25 -5.52
C SER A 175 -0.18 10.96 -4.82
N GLN A 176 -0.27 9.82 -5.51
CA GLN A 176 -0.01 8.52 -4.92
C GLN A 176 0.83 7.66 -5.85
N ARG A 177 1.71 6.88 -5.22
CA ARG A 177 2.58 5.91 -5.88
C ARG A 177 2.10 4.52 -5.54
N ARG A 178 2.10 3.67 -6.57
CA ARG A 178 1.82 2.25 -6.45
C ARG A 178 3.15 1.50 -6.46
N ILE A 179 3.31 0.55 -5.54
CA ILE A 179 4.44 -0.36 -5.47
C ILE A 179 3.87 -1.77 -5.43
N GLU A 180 4.37 -2.65 -6.30
CA GLU A 180 3.93 -4.05 -6.32
C GLU A 180 4.31 -4.74 -5.00
N TYR A 181 3.39 -5.54 -4.47
CA TYR A 181 3.59 -6.29 -3.24
C TYR A 181 3.85 -7.75 -3.63
N VAL A 182 5.07 -8.23 -3.33
CA VAL A 182 5.57 -9.55 -3.70
C VAL A 182 5.54 -10.48 -2.50
#